data_AF-A0A3R8LVK3-F1
#
_entry.id   AF-A0A3R8LVK3-F1
#
_cell.length_a   1.000
_cell.length_b   1.000
_cell.length_c   1.000
_cell.angle_alpha   90.00
_cell.angle_beta   90.00
_cell.angle_gamma   90.00
#
_symmetry.space_group_name_H-M   'P 1'
#
loop_
_entity.id
_entity.type
_entity.pdbx_description
1 polymer ?
#
loop_
_entity_poly.entity_id
_entity_poly.type
_entity_poly.pdbx_seq_one_letter_code
_entity_poly.pdbx_strand_id
1 'polypeptide(L)'
;MDQKMKRIWLEVGLAVALVVSLSFLGAKMGSEHQKKEAKLELAEAENKSAAEKQDGSAAEEESGGNAEDGSGASDPGAAPAPEAEEVIADGQYPIMGKSSVTVEQMVSYFNSVNLPYPAEQLSKGGADSIETFCQMYYEEAAAEGVRPEVAFVQTMKETGWLQYGGDSSIEQFNFAGLGTTGGGVAGNSYPDVRTGIRAQIQHLKAYATADALAQECVDDRYEYVMKGSAPYVEWLGQKENPGGQGWATAENYGYSIVEMIHSMNQMK
;
A
#
# COMPACT_ATOMS: atom_id res chain seq x y z
N MET A 1 9.55 19.49 52.91
CA MET A 1 9.95 18.96 51.58
C MET A 1 9.87 17.45 51.68
N ASP A 2 8.88 16.84 51.04
CA ASP A 2 8.61 15.41 51.15
C ASP A 2 8.45 14.78 49.76
N GLN A 3 8.99 13.57 49.64
CA GLN A 3 9.44 12.84 48.46
C GLN A 3 8.32 12.37 47.49
N LYS A 4 7.06 12.74 47.72
CA LYS A 4 5.91 12.28 46.93
C LYS A 4 5.54 13.15 45.72
N MET A 5 6.14 14.32 45.54
CA MET A 5 5.84 15.24 44.41
C MET A 5 6.82 15.14 43.24
N LYS A 6 7.86 14.29 43.31
CA LYS A 6 8.92 14.19 42.28
C LYS A 6 8.82 12.96 41.35
N ARG A 7 7.73 12.18 41.40
CA ARG A 7 7.56 10.96 40.57
C ARG A 7 6.38 10.99 39.60
N ILE A 8 5.74 12.15 39.39
CA ILE A 8 4.57 12.29 38.49
C ILE A 8 4.91 12.98 37.16
N TRP A 9 6.19 13.33 36.89
CA TRP A 9 6.58 14.06 35.67
C TRP A 9 7.56 13.29 34.78
N LEU A 10 7.38 11.98 34.60
CA LEU A 10 8.25 11.20 33.70
C LEU A 10 7.51 10.46 32.57
N GLU A 11 6.36 10.97 32.11
CA GLU A 11 5.77 10.57 30.83
C GLU A 11 5.02 11.75 30.19
N VAL A 12 5.75 12.68 29.56
CA VAL A 12 5.28 13.44 28.39
C VAL A 12 6.51 13.95 27.64
N GLY A 13 6.64 13.60 26.36
CA GLY A 13 7.35 14.41 25.37
C GLY A 13 8.82 14.07 25.09
N LEU A 14 9.07 12.94 24.43
CA LEU A 14 10.27 12.79 23.61
C LEU A 14 9.89 12.88 22.12
N ALA A 15 9.44 14.05 21.71
CA ALA A 15 9.46 14.50 20.32
C ALA A 15 10.12 15.88 20.31
N VAL A 16 11.45 15.89 20.47
CA VAL A 16 12.24 17.12 20.35
C VAL A 16 12.44 17.41 18.88
N ALA A 17 11.76 18.46 18.42
CA ALA A 17 11.99 19.12 17.16
C ALA A 17 13.48 19.50 17.01
N LEU A 18 14.10 19.06 15.92
CA LEU A 18 15.40 19.59 15.48
C LEU A 18 15.19 20.76 14.53
N VAL A 19 15.24 21.96 15.08
CA VAL A 19 15.52 23.19 14.34
C VAL A 19 16.55 23.99 15.14
N VAL A 20 17.82 23.96 14.74
CA VAL A 20 18.72 25.14 14.83
C VAL A 20 19.76 25.10 13.69
N SER A 21 19.59 26.10 12.82
CA SER A 21 20.45 26.77 11.83
C SER A 21 21.97 26.53 11.76
N LEU A 22 22.49 26.57 10.52
CA LEU A 22 23.77 27.19 10.19
C LEU A 22 23.67 28.00 8.89
N SER A 23 23.43 29.30 9.06
CA SER A 23 23.75 30.32 8.06
C SER A 23 25.25 30.65 8.19
N PHE A 24 26.06 30.19 7.23
CA PHE A 24 27.36 30.80 6.93
C PHE A 24 27.56 30.87 5.40
N LEU A 25 27.56 32.11 4.92
CA LEU A 25 28.36 32.66 3.84
C LEU A 25 28.35 31.97 2.46
N GLY A 26 27.77 32.70 1.50
CA GLY A 26 27.88 32.41 0.08
C GLY A 26 29.31 32.55 -0.45
N ALA A 27 29.67 31.64 -1.34
CA ALA A 27 30.32 31.90 -2.61
C ALA A 27 30.32 30.59 -3.41
N LYS A 28 30.11 30.70 -4.73
CA LYS A 28 30.26 29.65 -5.76
C LYS A 28 28.99 28.87 -6.12
N MET A 29 28.09 29.61 -6.74
CA MET A 29 26.99 29.15 -7.60
C MET A 29 27.58 28.68 -8.94
N GLY A 30 27.43 27.39 -9.26
CA GLY A 30 27.71 26.79 -10.56
C GLY A 30 26.69 25.68 -10.79
N SER A 31 25.81 25.90 -11.77
CA SER A 31 24.50 25.25 -11.86
C SER A 31 24.58 23.78 -12.31
N GLU A 32 23.98 22.87 -11.56
CA GLU A 32 23.62 21.51 -12.02
C GLU A 32 22.37 21.52 -12.92
N HIS A 33 21.66 22.65 -12.99
CA HIS A 33 20.45 22.80 -13.81
C HIS A 33 20.73 22.79 -15.31
N GLN A 34 21.88 23.31 -15.75
CA GLN A 34 22.31 23.26 -17.16
C GLN A 34 22.70 21.86 -17.65
N LYS A 35 23.00 20.92 -16.74
CA LYS A 35 23.40 19.55 -17.10
C LYS A 35 22.21 18.61 -17.30
N LYS A 36 21.03 18.99 -16.82
CA LYS A 36 19.77 18.24 -16.97
C LYS A 36 19.07 18.56 -18.29
N GLU A 37 19.08 19.83 -18.71
CA GLU A 37 18.45 20.26 -19.98
C GLU A 37 19.19 19.70 -21.21
N ALA A 38 20.52 19.63 -21.19
CA ALA A 38 21.32 19.05 -22.28
C ALA A 38 21.16 17.51 -22.42
N LYS A 39 20.69 16.81 -21.37
CA LYS A 39 20.42 15.36 -21.43
C LYS A 39 19.02 15.04 -21.95
N LEU A 40 18.08 15.99 -21.89
CA LEU A 40 16.72 15.82 -22.38
C LEU A 40 16.65 16.00 -23.91
N GLU A 41 17.39 16.97 -24.46
CA GLU A 41 17.47 17.17 -25.92
C GLU A 41 18.16 16.02 -26.67
N LEU A 42 19.12 15.33 -26.05
CA LEU A 42 19.81 14.19 -26.69
C LEU A 42 18.92 12.93 -26.76
N ALA A 43 18.02 12.74 -25.80
CA ALA A 43 17.09 11.61 -25.75
C ALA A 43 15.90 11.78 -26.71
N GLU A 44 15.44 13.02 -26.94
CA GLU A 44 14.38 13.29 -27.93
C GLU A 44 14.86 13.20 -29.38
N ALA A 45 16.15 13.41 -29.64
CA ALA A 45 16.74 13.26 -30.98
C ALA A 45 16.89 11.79 -31.42
N GLU A 46 17.15 10.87 -30.48
CA GLU A 46 17.27 9.44 -30.81
C GLU A 46 15.89 8.79 -31.07
N ASN A 47 14.82 9.24 -30.38
CA ASN A 47 13.47 8.70 -30.55
C ASN A 47 12.76 9.19 -31.83
N LYS A 48 13.27 10.25 -32.48
CA LYS A 48 12.70 10.78 -33.74
C LYS A 48 13.28 10.12 -35.00
N SER A 49 14.33 9.31 -34.89
CA SER A 49 14.95 8.62 -36.04
C SER A 49 14.43 7.19 -36.28
N ALA A 50 13.59 6.65 -35.38
CA ALA A 50 13.06 5.29 -35.45
C ALA A 50 11.63 5.18 -36.02
N ALA A 51 10.95 6.30 -36.29
CA ALA A 51 9.54 6.33 -36.72
C ALA A 51 9.31 6.49 -38.24
N GLU A 52 10.36 6.59 -39.06
CA GLU A 52 10.23 6.66 -40.52
C GLU A 52 10.86 5.45 -41.20
N LYS A 53 10.11 4.34 -41.25
CA LYS A 53 10.22 3.28 -42.27
C LYS A 53 9.09 2.26 -42.06
N GLN A 54 7.97 2.48 -42.73
CA GLN A 54 7.24 1.47 -43.53
C GLN A 54 5.87 2.03 -43.94
N ASP A 55 5.78 2.45 -45.20
CA ASP A 55 4.55 2.40 -45.98
C ASP A 55 4.88 1.73 -47.32
N GLY A 56 3.97 0.88 -47.80
CA GLY A 56 4.04 0.37 -49.16
C GLY A 56 3.54 -1.06 -49.41
N SER A 57 2.21 -1.18 -49.56
CA SER A 57 1.50 -1.95 -50.60
C SER A 57 0.85 -3.31 -50.26
N ALA A 58 -0.42 -3.36 -50.66
CA ALA A 58 -1.45 -4.37 -50.49
C ALA A 58 -1.46 -5.51 -51.53
N ALA A 59 -2.20 -6.59 -51.25
CA ALA A 59 -3.33 -7.09 -52.05
C ALA A 59 -3.96 -8.38 -51.44
N GLU A 60 -5.22 -8.61 -51.81
CA GLU A 60 -6.29 -9.47 -51.31
C GLU A 60 -6.10 -11.00 -51.48
N GLU A 61 -6.76 -11.82 -50.64
CA GLU A 61 -7.95 -12.64 -51.02
C GLU A 61 -8.45 -13.56 -49.88
N GLU A 62 -9.73 -13.92 -49.97
CA GLU A 62 -10.63 -14.56 -49.00
C GLU A 62 -10.32 -16.00 -48.58
N SER A 63 -10.92 -16.45 -47.46
CA SER A 63 -11.94 -17.52 -47.44
C SER A 63 -11.95 -18.34 -46.13
N GLY A 64 -13.12 -18.37 -45.46
CA GLY A 64 -13.77 -19.62 -45.05
C GLY A 64 -13.57 -20.17 -43.62
N GLY A 65 -14.65 -20.09 -42.83
CA GLY A 65 -15.33 -21.29 -42.29
C GLY A 65 -15.00 -21.80 -40.87
N ASN A 66 -16.04 -21.77 -40.01
CA ASN A 66 -16.47 -22.73 -38.96
C ASN A 66 -15.45 -23.29 -37.94
N ALA A 67 -15.62 -23.13 -36.62
CA ALA A 67 -16.63 -23.69 -35.68
C ALA A 67 -16.17 -24.96 -34.95
N GLU A 68 -16.68 -25.11 -33.72
CA GLU A 68 -16.71 -26.30 -32.83
C GLU A 68 -15.46 -26.55 -31.97
N ASP A 69 -15.56 -26.44 -30.64
CA ASP A 69 -16.20 -27.35 -29.65
C ASP A 69 -15.23 -28.45 -29.19
N GLY A 70 -15.19 -28.69 -27.88
CA GLY A 70 -14.22 -29.60 -27.28
C GLY A 70 -14.20 -29.56 -25.75
N SER A 71 -15.35 -29.80 -25.15
CA SER A 71 -15.51 -30.17 -23.74
C SER A 71 -14.59 -31.34 -23.33
N GLY A 72 -13.89 -31.20 -22.20
CA GLY A 72 -13.18 -32.29 -21.53
C GLY A 72 -13.46 -32.28 -20.03
N ALA A 73 -14.36 -33.16 -19.62
CA ALA A 73 -14.84 -33.30 -18.25
C ALA A 73 -13.78 -33.90 -17.28
N SER A 74 -13.70 -33.27 -16.11
CA SER A 74 -13.46 -33.78 -14.75
C SER A 74 -13.08 -35.27 -14.53
N ASP A 75 -11.93 -35.46 -13.88
CA ASP A 75 -11.60 -36.63 -13.06
C ASP A 75 -11.76 -36.26 -11.56
N PRO A 76 -12.65 -36.90 -10.79
CA PRO A 76 -12.83 -36.61 -9.37
C PRO A 76 -12.07 -37.64 -8.53
N GLY A 77 -10.82 -37.35 -8.15
CA GLY A 77 -10.02 -38.36 -7.42
C GLY A 77 -8.79 -37.89 -6.65
N ALA A 78 -8.53 -36.59 -6.53
CA ALA A 78 -7.38 -36.09 -5.76
C ALA A 78 -7.84 -35.37 -4.49
N ALA A 79 -7.48 -35.92 -3.33
CA ALA A 79 -7.54 -35.21 -2.06
C ALA A 79 -6.74 -33.90 -2.17
N PRO A 80 -7.18 -32.79 -1.54
CA PRO A 80 -6.48 -31.52 -1.67
C PRO A 80 -5.11 -31.62 -1.00
N ALA A 81 -4.06 -31.46 -1.80
CA ALA A 81 -2.72 -31.19 -1.30
C ALA A 81 -2.73 -29.83 -0.56
N PRO A 82 -1.87 -29.63 0.45
CA PRO A 82 -1.79 -28.35 1.15
C PRO A 82 -1.48 -27.25 0.14
N GLU A 83 -2.33 -26.21 0.11
CA GLU A 83 -2.16 -25.04 -0.74
C GLU A 83 -0.82 -24.38 -0.42
N ALA A 84 0.12 -24.51 -1.35
CA ALA A 84 1.42 -23.88 -1.23
C ALA A 84 1.25 -22.36 -1.30
N GLU A 85 1.70 -21.65 -0.26
CA GLU A 85 2.03 -20.23 -0.38
C GLU A 85 2.89 -20.04 -1.64
N GLU A 86 2.48 -19.16 -2.55
CA GLU A 86 3.32 -18.76 -3.67
C GLU A 86 4.60 -18.12 -3.10
N VAL A 87 5.67 -18.91 -3.02
CA VAL A 87 6.99 -18.45 -2.65
C VAL A 87 7.56 -17.72 -3.88
N ILE A 88 7.56 -16.39 -3.82
CA ILE A 88 8.08 -15.54 -4.88
C ILE A 88 9.62 -15.43 -4.72
N ALA A 89 10.34 -15.39 -5.83
CA ALA A 89 11.79 -15.35 -5.89
C ALA A 89 12.42 -14.29 -4.96
N ASP A 90 13.53 -14.65 -4.30
CA ASP A 90 14.35 -13.83 -3.38
C ASP A 90 13.76 -13.44 -2.00
N GLY A 91 12.75 -14.17 -1.50
CA GLY A 91 12.37 -14.10 -0.08
C GLY A 91 11.71 -12.78 0.35
N GLN A 92 11.26 -11.99 -0.61
CA GLN A 92 10.50 -10.75 -0.40
C GLN A 92 9.00 -11.04 -0.39
N TYR A 93 8.24 -10.25 0.38
CA TYR A 93 6.80 -10.44 0.52
C TYR A 93 6.03 -9.64 -0.54
N PRO A 94 5.31 -10.28 -1.48
CA PRO A 94 4.57 -9.56 -2.52
C PRO A 94 3.34 -8.83 -1.98
N ILE A 95 2.99 -7.70 -2.59
CA ILE A 95 1.74 -6.98 -2.28
C ILE A 95 0.54 -7.60 -3.02
N MET A 96 0.74 -8.03 -4.27
CA MET A 96 -0.28 -8.66 -5.10
C MET A 96 -0.27 -10.18 -4.91
N GLY A 97 -1.42 -10.82 -5.18
CA GLY A 97 -1.53 -12.28 -5.29
C GLY A 97 -2.56 -12.89 -4.34
N LYS A 98 -2.63 -14.22 -4.38
CA LYS A 98 -3.54 -14.97 -3.51
C LYS A 98 -3.03 -14.97 -2.07
N SER A 99 -3.96 -14.99 -1.13
CA SER A 99 -3.68 -15.11 0.29
C SER A 99 -4.37 -16.34 0.88
N SER A 100 -3.68 -17.02 1.78
CA SER A 100 -4.24 -18.09 2.62
C SER A 100 -4.78 -17.57 3.95
N VAL A 101 -4.63 -16.27 4.24
CA VAL A 101 -5.12 -15.65 5.49
C VAL A 101 -6.64 -15.65 5.49
N THR A 102 -7.26 -15.96 6.64
CA THR A 102 -8.71 -15.87 6.80
C THR A 102 -9.13 -14.63 7.58
N VAL A 103 -10.42 -14.27 7.46
CA VAL A 103 -11.01 -13.18 8.27
C VAL A 103 -10.88 -13.49 9.77
N GLU A 104 -11.04 -14.75 10.18
CA GLU A 104 -10.84 -15.15 11.58
C GLU A 104 -9.41 -14.89 12.04
N GLN A 105 -8.39 -15.14 11.20
CA GLN A 105 -7.00 -14.85 11.58
C GLN A 105 -6.76 -13.34 11.76
N MET A 106 -7.34 -12.50 10.91
CA MET A 106 -7.28 -11.05 11.03
C MET A 106 -7.95 -10.57 12.34
N VAL A 107 -9.13 -11.11 12.65
CA VAL A 107 -9.88 -10.84 13.89
C VAL A 107 -9.08 -11.30 15.11
N SER A 108 -8.56 -12.53 15.10
CA SER A 108 -7.70 -13.08 16.17
C SER A 108 -6.46 -12.21 16.38
N TYR A 109 -5.86 -11.70 15.31
CA TYR A 109 -4.70 -10.82 15.39
C TYR A 109 -5.02 -9.48 16.05
N PHE A 110 -6.11 -8.82 15.66
CA PHE A 110 -6.57 -7.61 16.34
C PHE A 110 -6.86 -7.87 17.83
N ASN A 111 -7.56 -8.95 18.15
CA ASN A 111 -7.90 -9.28 19.53
C ASN A 111 -6.67 -9.62 20.38
N SER A 112 -5.57 -10.09 19.77
CA SER A 112 -4.35 -10.46 20.48
C SER A 112 -3.66 -9.30 21.20
N VAL A 113 -3.85 -8.05 20.75
CA VAL A 113 -3.29 -6.87 21.40
C VAL A 113 -4.14 -6.33 22.55
N ASN A 114 -5.32 -6.92 22.78
CA ASN A 114 -6.22 -6.59 23.90
C ASN A 114 -6.58 -5.08 23.97
N LEU A 115 -6.76 -4.46 22.81
CA LEU A 115 -7.25 -3.09 22.65
C LEU A 115 -8.73 -3.11 22.26
N PRO A 116 -9.53 -2.12 22.71
CA PRO A 116 -10.94 -2.06 22.37
C PRO A 116 -11.13 -1.71 20.89
N TYR A 117 -12.05 -2.41 20.23
CA TYR A 117 -12.53 -2.00 18.91
C TYR A 117 -13.41 -0.75 19.02
N PRO A 118 -13.14 0.32 18.24
CA PRO A 118 -13.88 1.59 18.33
C PRO A 118 -15.22 1.53 17.57
N ALA A 119 -16.14 0.68 18.06
CA ALA A 119 -17.43 0.41 17.43
C ALA A 119 -18.31 1.66 17.27
N GLU A 120 -18.27 2.59 18.23
CA GLU A 120 -19.09 3.81 18.18
C GLU A 120 -18.78 4.67 16.94
N GLN A 121 -17.51 4.79 16.59
CA GLN A 121 -17.06 5.60 15.46
C GLN A 121 -17.19 4.83 14.15
N LEU A 122 -16.74 3.57 14.11
CA LEU A 122 -16.71 2.79 12.88
C LEU A 122 -18.09 2.28 12.44
N SER A 123 -19.05 2.11 13.36
CA SER A 123 -20.45 1.82 13.00
C SER A 123 -21.09 2.92 12.17
N LYS A 124 -20.66 4.19 12.32
CA LYS A 124 -21.16 5.32 11.51
C LYS A 124 -20.79 5.19 10.04
N GLY A 125 -19.68 4.51 9.75
CA GLY A 125 -19.23 4.17 8.40
C GLY A 125 -19.49 2.71 8.01
N GLY A 126 -20.33 1.99 8.76
CA GLY A 126 -20.81 0.65 8.40
C GLY A 126 -19.99 -0.54 8.92
N ALA A 127 -18.99 -0.33 9.78
CA ALA A 127 -18.22 -1.42 10.41
C ALA A 127 -18.45 -1.43 11.93
N ASP A 128 -19.56 -2.02 12.35
CA ASP A 128 -20.00 -2.10 13.74
C ASP A 128 -19.21 -3.10 14.60
N SER A 129 -18.47 -4.02 13.98
CA SER A 129 -17.60 -4.98 14.66
C SER A 129 -16.26 -5.17 13.93
N ILE A 130 -15.29 -5.76 14.63
CA ILE A 130 -13.99 -6.10 14.04
C ILE A 130 -14.12 -7.13 12.93
N GLU A 131 -15.06 -8.06 13.04
CA GLU A 131 -15.38 -9.04 12.00
C GLU A 131 -15.88 -8.36 10.73
N THR A 132 -16.81 -7.40 10.85
CA THR A 132 -17.29 -6.60 9.72
C THR A 132 -16.14 -5.83 9.07
N PHE A 133 -15.26 -5.22 9.88
CA PHE A 133 -14.09 -4.48 9.39
C PHE A 133 -13.10 -5.38 8.64
N CYS A 134 -12.73 -6.53 9.20
CA CYS A 134 -11.82 -7.49 8.57
C CYS A 134 -12.43 -8.08 7.29
N GLN A 135 -13.73 -8.37 7.28
CA GLN A 135 -14.45 -8.83 6.09
C GLN A 135 -14.41 -7.79 4.96
N MET A 136 -14.59 -6.50 5.27
CA MET A 136 -14.45 -5.42 4.29
C MET A 136 -13.03 -5.38 3.69
N TYR A 137 -11.98 -5.48 4.50
CA TYR A 137 -10.60 -5.55 3.98
C TYR A 137 -10.40 -6.74 3.05
N TYR A 138 -10.88 -7.92 3.45
CA TYR A 138 -10.73 -9.13 2.66
C TYR A 138 -11.38 -8.97 1.28
N GLU A 139 -12.62 -8.49 1.24
CA GLU A 139 -13.37 -8.31 0.00
C GLU A 139 -12.77 -7.27 -0.94
N GLU A 140 -12.46 -6.07 -0.43
CA GLU A 140 -11.90 -5.00 -1.25
C GLU A 140 -10.49 -5.39 -1.76
N ALA A 141 -9.68 -6.05 -0.93
CA ALA A 141 -8.33 -6.43 -1.32
C ALA A 141 -8.35 -7.55 -2.37
N ALA A 142 -9.19 -8.57 -2.16
CA ALA A 142 -9.40 -9.64 -3.12
C ALA A 142 -9.94 -9.13 -4.47
N ALA A 143 -10.85 -8.14 -4.45
CA ALA A 143 -11.40 -7.52 -5.65
C ALA A 143 -10.31 -6.86 -6.53
N GLU A 144 -9.29 -6.27 -5.90
CA GLU A 144 -8.18 -5.63 -6.61
C GLU A 144 -6.97 -6.55 -6.85
N GLY A 145 -6.98 -7.75 -6.26
CA GLY A 145 -5.86 -8.72 -6.31
C GLY A 145 -4.72 -8.40 -5.34
N VAL A 146 -4.96 -7.51 -4.37
CA VAL A 146 -4.04 -7.19 -3.27
C VAL A 146 -4.22 -8.24 -2.17
N ARG A 147 -3.11 -8.66 -1.56
CA ARG A 147 -3.14 -9.56 -0.40
C ARG A 147 -3.82 -8.88 0.81
N PRO A 148 -4.94 -9.39 1.32
CA PRO A 148 -5.69 -8.76 2.43
C PRO A 148 -4.86 -8.48 3.67
N GLU A 149 -3.94 -9.38 4.02
CA GLU A 149 -3.04 -9.28 5.15
C GLU A 149 -2.11 -8.08 5.06
N VAL A 150 -1.66 -7.71 3.86
CA VAL A 150 -0.77 -6.57 3.66
C VAL A 150 -1.49 -5.27 4.02
N ALA A 151 -2.67 -5.06 3.44
CA ALA A 151 -3.47 -3.87 3.70
C ALA A 151 -3.91 -3.79 5.17
N PHE A 152 -4.41 -4.90 5.72
CA PHE A 152 -4.89 -4.93 7.10
C PHE A 152 -3.79 -4.69 8.13
N VAL A 153 -2.64 -5.35 7.99
CA VAL A 153 -1.50 -5.17 8.90
C VAL A 153 -0.94 -3.76 8.80
N GLN A 154 -0.81 -3.24 7.56
CA GLN A 154 -0.42 -1.85 7.36
C GLN A 154 -1.38 -0.91 8.11
N THR A 155 -2.69 -1.13 8.03
CA THR A 155 -3.67 -0.32 8.78
C THR A 155 -3.46 -0.38 10.28
N MET A 156 -3.19 -1.56 10.85
CA MET A 156 -2.90 -1.67 12.28
C MET A 156 -1.65 -0.87 12.66
N LYS A 157 -0.64 -0.86 11.80
CA LYS A 157 0.58 -0.06 11.99
C LYS A 157 0.31 1.44 11.91
N GLU A 158 -0.38 1.89 10.86
CA GLU A 158 -0.63 3.32 10.58
C GLU A 158 -1.55 3.97 11.61
N THR A 159 -2.57 3.23 12.06
CA THR A 159 -3.59 3.75 12.99
C THR A 159 -3.24 3.49 14.45
N GLY A 160 -2.17 2.75 14.73
CA GLY A 160 -1.91 2.25 16.08
C GLY A 160 -3.06 1.39 16.59
N TRP A 161 -3.43 0.36 15.83
CA TRP A 161 -4.50 -0.59 16.14
C TRP A 161 -5.88 0.09 16.30
N LEU A 162 -6.22 0.95 15.34
CA LEU A 162 -7.47 1.72 15.29
C LEU A 162 -7.65 2.70 16.45
N GLN A 163 -6.62 2.94 17.26
CA GLN A 163 -6.71 3.89 18.37
C GLN A 163 -6.47 5.33 17.94
N TYR A 164 -5.74 5.52 16.83
CA TYR A 164 -5.25 6.79 16.32
C TYR A 164 -4.39 7.55 17.36
N GLY A 165 -3.45 8.36 16.87
CA GLY A 165 -2.56 9.11 17.77
C GLY A 165 -1.75 10.22 17.09
N GLY A 166 -1.93 10.38 15.78
CA GLY A 166 -1.32 11.44 14.99
C GLY A 166 -2.35 12.49 14.59
N ASP A 167 -2.13 13.09 13.42
CA ASP A 167 -2.97 14.18 12.91
C ASP A 167 -4.32 13.71 12.34
N SER A 168 -4.44 12.43 11.98
CA SER A 168 -5.68 11.85 11.45
C SER A 168 -6.59 11.35 12.57
N SER A 169 -7.91 11.46 12.36
CA SER A 169 -8.94 10.94 13.26
C SER A 169 -9.68 9.75 12.63
N ILE A 170 -10.32 8.95 13.50
CA ILE A 170 -11.06 7.77 13.09
C ILE A 170 -12.29 8.08 12.24
N GLU A 171 -12.91 9.25 12.45
CA GLU A 171 -14.08 9.71 11.70
C GLU A 171 -13.76 10.04 10.23
N GLN A 172 -12.49 10.17 9.87
CA GLN A 172 -12.07 10.35 8.48
C GLN A 172 -12.15 9.06 7.68
N PHE A 173 -12.23 7.90 8.34
CA PHE A 173 -12.09 6.57 7.72
C PHE A 173 -10.84 6.45 6.83
N ASN A 174 -9.79 7.21 7.17
CA ASN A 174 -8.50 7.15 6.50
C ASN A 174 -7.59 6.22 7.31
N PHE A 175 -7.46 4.99 6.81
CA PHE A 175 -6.81 3.90 7.53
C PHE A 175 -5.30 3.78 7.23
N ALA A 176 -4.80 4.59 6.30
CA ALA A 176 -3.42 4.49 5.81
C ALA A 176 -2.68 5.83 5.76
N GLY A 177 -3.25 6.88 6.38
CA GLY A 177 -2.63 8.20 6.44
C GLY A 177 -2.53 8.89 5.08
N LEU A 178 -3.43 8.58 4.15
CA LEU A 178 -3.38 9.15 2.80
C LEU A 178 -3.56 10.66 2.86
N GLY A 179 -2.55 11.40 2.39
CA GLY A 179 -2.55 12.86 2.38
C GLY A 179 -2.17 13.53 3.70
N THR A 180 -1.82 12.75 4.74
CA THR A 180 -1.30 13.28 6.00
C THR A 180 0.15 13.74 5.80
N THR A 181 0.48 14.98 6.21
CA THR A 181 1.84 15.53 6.04
C THR A 181 2.56 15.83 7.35
N GLY A 182 1.92 15.57 8.50
CA GLY A 182 2.40 16.04 9.79
C GLY A 182 2.03 17.51 10.05
N GLY A 183 2.11 17.93 11.32
CA GLY A 183 1.91 19.32 11.73
C GLY A 183 0.44 19.76 11.77
N GLY A 184 -0.48 18.83 11.98
CA GLY A 184 -1.92 19.09 12.07
C GLY A 184 -2.68 18.98 10.75
N VAL A 185 -2.04 18.54 9.67
CA VAL A 185 -2.71 18.26 8.39
C VAL A 185 -3.30 16.86 8.43
N ALA A 186 -4.62 16.78 8.61
CA ALA A 186 -5.34 15.53 8.89
C ALA A 186 -5.39 14.52 7.72
N GLY A 187 -5.11 14.97 6.49
CA GLY A 187 -5.17 14.15 5.30
C GLY A 187 -6.59 13.96 4.74
N ASN A 188 -6.76 12.96 3.87
CA ASN A 188 -8.02 12.68 3.18
C ASN A 188 -9.09 12.16 4.15
N SER A 189 -10.36 12.29 3.75
CA SER A 189 -11.52 11.72 4.46
C SER A 189 -12.42 11.01 3.48
N TYR A 190 -13.01 9.89 3.90
CA TYR A 190 -13.87 9.05 3.08
C TYR A 190 -15.29 9.00 3.65
N PRO A 191 -16.31 8.76 2.81
CA PRO A 191 -17.71 8.78 3.25
C PRO A 191 -18.08 7.63 4.20
N ASP A 192 -17.40 6.49 4.09
CA ASP A 192 -17.63 5.31 4.90
C ASP A 192 -16.37 4.45 5.01
N VAL A 193 -16.41 3.44 5.90
CA VAL A 193 -15.27 2.56 6.19
C VAL A 193 -14.82 1.83 4.93
N ARG A 194 -15.77 1.27 4.16
CA ARG A 194 -15.46 0.48 2.97
C ARG A 194 -14.75 1.31 1.89
N THR A 195 -15.16 2.56 1.69
CA THR A 195 -14.53 3.48 0.74
C THR A 195 -13.11 3.86 1.16
N GLY A 196 -12.89 4.09 2.46
CA GLY A 196 -11.55 4.34 3.00
C GLY A 196 -10.60 3.15 2.84
N ILE A 197 -11.12 1.93 3.08
CA ILE A 197 -10.40 0.67 2.84
C ILE A 197 -10.03 0.55 1.36
N ARG A 198 -11.01 0.76 0.46
CA ARG A 198 -10.77 0.71 -0.99
C ARG A 198 -9.69 1.68 -1.43
N ALA A 199 -9.69 2.91 -0.91
CA ALA A 199 -8.68 3.90 -1.27
C ALA A 199 -7.25 3.44 -0.92
N GLN A 200 -7.05 2.86 0.27
CA GLN A 200 -5.75 2.29 0.63
C GLN A 200 -5.34 1.15 -0.30
N ILE A 201 -6.27 0.24 -0.62
CA ILE A 201 -6.00 -0.92 -1.47
C ILE A 201 -5.61 -0.48 -2.88
N GLN A 202 -6.31 0.52 -3.43
CA GLN A 202 -5.95 1.12 -4.71
C GLN A 202 -4.55 1.76 -4.65
N HIS A 203 -4.21 2.43 -3.55
CA HIS A 203 -2.88 2.99 -3.35
C HIS A 203 -1.78 1.90 -3.29
N LEU A 204 -2.03 0.80 -2.59
CA LEU A 204 -1.13 -0.35 -2.55
C LEU A 204 -0.98 -1.00 -3.94
N LYS A 205 -2.08 -1.18 -4.67
CA LYS A 205 -2.05 -1.71 -6.04
C LYS A 205 -1.25 -0.80 -6.96
N ALA A 206 -1.40 0.52 -6.83
CA ALA A 206 -0.59 1.47 -7.59
C ALA A 206 0.91 1.27 -7.34
N TYR A 207 1.32 1.09 -6.08
CA TYR A 207 2.72 0.77 -5.80
C TYR A 207 3.14 -0.56 -6.43
N ALA A 208 2.27 -1.57 -6.38
CA ALA A 208 2.64 -2.92 -6.71
C ALA A 208 2.65 -3.25 -8.20
N THR A 209 1.77 -2.63 -9.00
CA THR A 209 1.62 -2.93 -10.43
C THR A 209 1.14 -1.71 -11.23
N ALA A 210 1.18 -1.81 -12.56
CA ALA A 210 0.56 -0.87 -13.50
C ALA A 210 -0.79 -1.37 -14.06
N ASP A 211 -1.27 -2.53 -13.58
CA ASP A 211 -2.57 -3.06 -13.96
C ASP A 211 -3.70 -2.10 -13.58
N ALA A 212 -4.75 -2.06 -14.41
CA ALA A 212 -5.92 -1.25 -14.16
C ALA A 212 -6.64 -1.65 -12.86
N LEU A 213 -7.27 -0.68 -12.21
CA LEU A 213 -8.18 -0.93 -11.09
C LEU A 213 -9.37 -1.76 -11.56
N ALA A 214 -9.82 -2.68 -10.71
CA ALA A 214 -11.02 -3.47 -10.96
C ALA A 214 -12.29 -2.68 -10.60
N GLN A 215 -12.18 -1.73 -9.67
CA GLN A 215 -13.27 -0.88 -9.21
C GLN A 215 -13.02 0.60 -9.55
N GLU A 216 -14.06 1.43 -9.36
CA GLU A 216 -13.95 2.88 -9.50
C GLU A 216 -12.88 3.44 -8.56
N CYS A 217 -12.02 4.32 -9.08
CA CYS A 217 -10.96 4.96 -8.30
C CYS A 217 -11.57 5.93 -7.27
N VAL A 218 -11.28 5.69 -5.99
CA VAL A 218 -11.68 6.54 -4.85
C VAL A 218 -10.49 7.13 -4.11
N ASP A 219 -9.27 6.70 -4.45
CA ASP A 219 -8.04 7.30 -3.95
C ASP A 219 -7.68 8.58 -4.73
N ASP A 220 -7.93 9.75 -4.14
CA ASP A 220 -7.56 11.06 -4.70
C ASP A 220 -6.05 11.24 -4.96
N ARG A 221 -5.22 10.35 -4.40
CA ARG A 221 -3.76 10.36 -4.55
C ARG A 221 -3.25 9.30 -5.51
N TYR A 222 -4.13 8.52 -6.12
CA TYR A 222 -3.76 7.38 -6.96
C TYR A 222 -2.78 7.80 -8.07
N GLU A 223 -3.07 8.90 -8.76
CA GLU A 223 -2.26 9.43 -9.87
C GLU A 223 -0.86 9.93 -9.45
N TYR A 224 -0.63 10.18 -8.16
CA TYR A 224 0.69 10.61 -7.66
C TYR A 224 1.66 9.45 -7.42
N VAL A 225 1.17 8.22 -7.42
CA VAL A 225 2.00 7.02 -7.24
C VAL A 225 2.60 6.61 -8.58
N MET A 226 3.92 6.46 -8.61
CA MET A 226 4.61 5.83 -9.74
C MET A 226 4.24 4.35 -9.80
N LYS A 227 3.49 3.97 -10.85
CA LYS A 227 2.90 2.62 -10.94
C LYS A 227 3.98 1.52 -10.98
N GLY A 228 3.79 0.48 -10.19
CA GLY A 228 4.73 -0.65 -10.10
C GLY A 228 6.08 -0.32 -9.46
N SER A 229 6.19 0.78 -8.74
CA SER A 229 7.46 1.21 -8.11
C SER A 229 7.85 0.43 -6.85
N ALA A 230 6.93 -0.33 -6.25
CA ALA A 230 7.16 -1.16 -5.07
C ALA A 230 6.29 -2.44 -5.10
N PRO A 231 6.61 -3.45 -5.92
CA PRO A 231 5.91 -4.75 -5.96
C PRO A 231 5.94 -5.55 -4.65
N TYR A 232 6.91 -5.29 -3.78
CA TYR A 232 7.11 -6.00 -2.52
C TYR A 232 6.89 -5.10 -1.30
N VAL A 233 6.39 -5.66 -0.21
CA VAL A 233 6.06 -4.94 1.03
C VAL A 233 7.29 -4.24 1.61
N GLU A 234 8.46 -4.87 1.55
CA GLU A 234 9.73 -4.31 1.98
C GLU A 234 10.05 -2.99 1.26
N TRP A 235 9.65 -2.87 -0.02
CA TRP A 235 9.88 -1.70 -0.85
C TRP A 235 8.83 -0.59 -0.66
N LEU A 236 7.86 -0.77 0.24
CA LEU A 236 7.05 0.34 0.74
C LEU A 236 7.89 1.27 1.63
N GLY A 237 9.03 0.81 2.16
CA GLY A 237 10.02 1.69 2.76
C GLY A 237 10.94 2.32 1.70
N GLN A 238 10.99 3.65 1.64
CA GLN A 238 11.78 4.37 0.62
C GLN A 238 13.28 4.10 0.70
N LYS A 239 13.79 3.78 1.89
CA LYS A 239 15.22 3.49 2.10
C LYS A 239 15.59 2.08 1.65
N GLU A 240 14.61 1.17 1.70
CA GLU A 240 14.73 -0.23 1.33
C GLU A 240 14.39 -0.48 -0.14
N ASN A 241 13.65 0.43 -0.77
CA ASN A 241 13.32 0.39 -2.19
C ASN A 241 14.53 0.81 -3.06
N PRO A 242 15.00 -0.02 -4.01
CA PRO A 242 16.10 0.32 -4.90
C PRO A 242 15.87 1.58 -5.75
N GLY A 243 14.61 1.91 -6.05
CA GLY A 243 14.20 3.11 -6.79
C GLY A 243 13.96 4.34 -5.90
N GLY A 244 14.12 4.22 -4.59
CA GLY A 244 13.87 5.30 -3.62
C GLY A 244 12.40 5.73 -3.52
N GLN A 245 11.48 5.02 -4.16
CA GLN A 245 10.03 5.21 -4.05
C GLN A 245 9.49 4.43 -2.85
N GLY A 246 8.26 4.71 -2.44
CA GLY A 246 7.62 3.95 -1.37
C GLY A 246 6.72 4.81 -0.49
N TRP A 247 5.91 4.11 0.30
CA TRP A 247 4.92 4.67 1.19
C TRP A 247 5.52 5.58 2.27
N ALA A 248 6.59 5.13 2.93
CA ALA A 248 7.13 5.79 4.11
C ALA A 248 8.64 6.02 4.03
N THR A 249 9.10 7.08 4.69
CA THR A 249 10.51 7.48 4.77
C THR A 249 11.26 6.84 5.94
N ALA A 250 10.53 6.22 6.87
CA ALA A 250 11.11 5.57 8.05
C ALA A 250 11.93 4.33 7.66
N GLU A 251 13.03 4.10 8.38
CA GLU A 251 13.83 2.87 8.22
C GLU A 251 13.02 1.65 8.65
N ASN A 252 13.21 0.56 7.92
CA ASN A 252 12.57 -0.74 8.15
C ASN A 252 11.04 -0.71 8.13
N TYR A 253 10.44 0.28 7.45
CA TYR A 253 8.98 0.39 7.38
C TYR A 253 8.35 -0.89 6.82
N GLY A 254 8.75 -1.30 5.61
CA GLY A 254 8.24 -2.50 4.96
C GLY A 254 8.55 -3.78 5.75
N TYR A 255 9.79 -3.93 6.24
CA TYR A 255 10.18 -5.08 7.07
C TYR A 255 9.31 -5.23 8.32
N SER A 256 8.96 -4.14 9.00
CA SER A 256 8.08 -4.21 10.17
C SER A 256 6.66 -4.67 9.84
N ILE A 257 6.16 -4.37 8.64
CA ILE A 257 4.87 -4.90 8.16
C ILE A 257 4.99 -6.40 7.94
N VAL A 258 6.07 -6.87 7.30
CA VAL A 258 6.32 -8.30 7.09
C VAL A 258 6.40 -9.07 8.42
N GLU A 259 7.08 -8.52 9.42
CA GLU A 259 7.13 -9.11 10.78
C GLU A 259 5.74 -9.20 11.44
N MET A 260 4.91 -8.17 11.27
CA MET A 260 3.54 -8.17 11.77
C MET A 260 2.66 -9.20 11.02
N ILE A 261 2.83 -9.35 9.70
CA ILE A 261 2.17 -10.40 8.92
C ILE A 261 2.57 -11.78 9.42
N HIS A 262 3.87 -12.04 9.63
CA HIS A 262 4.33 -13.31 10.18
C HIS A 262 3.70 -13.60 11.55
N SER A 263 3.57 -12.58 12.40
CA SER A 263 2.92 -12.71 13.71
C SER A 263 1.43 -13.06 13.58
N MET A 264 0.73 -12.45 12.64
CA MET A 264 -0.68 -12.77 12.34
C MET A 264 -0.83 -14.20 11.81
N ASN A 265 0.07 -14.67 10.95
CA ASN A 265 0.01 -16.02 10.39
C ASN A 265 0.17 -17.13 11.45
N GLN A 266 0.65 -16.80 12.66
CA GLN A 266 0.69 -17.73 13.79
C GLN A 266 -0.62 -17.78 14.60
N MET A 267 -1.60 -16.92 14.29
CA MET A 267 -2.90 -16.91 14.93
C MET A 267 -3.73 -18.11 14.48
N LYS A 268 -4.49 -18.66 15.43
CA LYS A 268 -5.39 -19.82 15.23
C LYS A 268 -6.83 -19.38 15.07
#